data_AF-A0AAE0B068-F1
#
_entry.id   AF-A0AAE0B068-F1
#
_cell.length_a   1.000
_cell.length_b   1.000
_cell.length_c   1.000
_cell.angle_alpha   90.00
_cell.angle_beta   90.00
_cell.angle_gamma   90.00
#
_symmetry.space_group_name_H-M   'P 1'
#
loop_
_entity.id
_entity.type
_entity.pdbx_description
1 polymer ?
#
loop_
_entity_poly.entity_id
_entity_poly.type
_entity_poly.pdbx_seq_one_letter_code
_entity_poly.pdbx_strand_id
1 'polypeptide(L)'
;MVEIYTTGDMQVRRPKSCLKTVSKLSLKWEFYAGKDISATPSIFNGTLYFPSWNGNIYAVKASDGSLVWKKNLQNLTGFSTTSGLIANVHWKVSRSTPTIVVDDDHDHDLLIIGVYGPAFVVAVKRSTGELVWSTQPDHNPAAVITMSDGYDPLDPHSNITITWDLLQSNEATNDVTVSIFNFQSYRHVDEPGWRVSWAWPADEVIWSMVGAEATEQGNCSAFRARVPLPHCCEKRPVIVDLLPGAPYNQQTKNCCKGGVLTSMSQDPSKSASTFQMNVGGVVNYTGFAMPVNFSLGVPGYTCGDPFEVPPSRFSTDKGRRWTQALRTWNVTCMYSQFLASQNPKCCVSLSAFYNDTIIPCPRCSCQCQDDHTANCIKYGETPSLLQQKHDPNEEPPQAVICSEHMCPIRVHWHVKQSYKEYWRVKITVTNLNVMRNYSQWNMVVLHPNLRSVTQVFSFNYKPLNQYNGYINDTGMLWGIQYYNDMLLQAGESGNVQTEILFHKDEGTFTFGQGWAFPRRIMFNGDECVMPPPDQYPTLPNTAHHSASTPTFITILFSFLLFLKLVL
;
A
#
# COMPACT_ATOMS: atom_id res chain seq x y z
N MET A 1 9.66 20.15 22.41
CA MET A 1 10.50 19.01 22.81
C MET A 1 10.08 17.82 21.96
N VAL A 2 11.02 16.93 21.57
CA VAL A 2 10.65 15.61 21.05
C VAL A 2 10.76 14.65 22.21
N GLU A 3 9.68 13.95 22.52
CA GLU A 3 9.64 12.94 23.55
C GLU A 3 9.31 11.63 22.88
N ILE A 4 10.23 10.66 22.94
CA ILE A 4 9.91 9.29 22.60
C ILE A 4 9.58 8.58 23.88
N TYR A 5 8.33 8.14 23.98
CA TYR A 5 7.87 7.31 25.06
C TYR A 5 8.19 5.87 24.74
N THR A 6 8.85 5.20 25.68
CA THR A 6 8.85 3.75 25.70
C THR A 6 7.85 3.33 26.73
N THR A 7 7.72 2.04 26.81
CA THR A 7 7.02 1.40 27.87
C THR A 7 8.03 0.43 28.42
N GLY A 8 8.20 0.43 29.73
CA GLY A 8 8.42 -0.88 30.34
C GLY A 8 7.20 -1.71 29.95
N ASP A 9 7.36 -2.55 28.92
CA ASP A 9 6.37 -3.51 28.42
C ASP A 9 4.95 -2.98 28.19
N MET A 10 4.74 -2.09 27.21
CA MET A 10 3.38 -1.70 26.78
C MET A 10 3.27 -1.00 25.41
N GLN A 11 2.16 -1.22 24.72
CA GLN A 11 2.04 -0.85 23.32
C GLN A 11 1.31 0.49 23.11
N VAL A 12 1.80 1.26 22.13
CA VAL A 12 1.24 2.55 21.70
C VAL A 12 -0.23 2.38 21.30
N ARG A 13 -1.11 3.20 21.89
CA ARG A 13 -2.56 3.25 21.68
C ARG A 13 -2.99 4.70 21.52
N ARG A 14 -4.06 4.96 20.75
CA ARG A 14 -5.28 5.69 21.18
C ARG A 14 -6.32 5.84 20.06
N PRO A 15 -7.62 6.16 20.37
CA PRO A 15 -8.22 6.38 21.71
C PRO A 15 -9.58 5.65 21.91
N LYS A 16 -10.12 5.40 23.11
CA LYS A 16 -10.19 6.17 24.38
C LYS A 16 -9.85 5.39 25.68
N SER A 17 -9.47 4.11 25.64
CA SER A 17 -9.10 3.35 26.86
C SER A 17 -7.73 3.72 27.46
N CYS A 18 -6.96 4.53 26.74
CA CYS A 18 -5.56 4.79 27.03
C CYS A 18 -5.34 5.73 28.23
N LEU A 19 -6.38 6.23 28.89
CA LEU A 19 -6.20 7.02 30.12
C LEU A 19 -5.65 6.18 31.28
N LYS A 20 -5.99 4.88 31.37
CA LYS A 20 -5.52 4.01 32.46
C LYS A 20 -4.10 3.45 32.26
N THR A 21 -3.61 3.46 31.03
CA THR A 21 -2.28 2.95 30.65
C THR A 21 -1.26 4.05 30.37
N VAL A 22 -1.69 5.31 30.23
CA VAL A 22 -0.78 6.46 30.13
C VAL A 22 0.11 6.59 31.37
N SER A 23 -0.39 6.23 32.55
CA SER A 23 0.41 6.24 33.79
C SER A 23 1.61 5.28 33.77
N LYS A 24 1.67 4.35 32.81
CA LYS A 24 2.78 3.40 32.62
C LYS A 24 3.68 3.77 31.44
N LEU A 25 3.38 4.83 30.69
CA LEU A 25 4.32 5.36 29.71
C LEU A 25 5.50 5.95 30.50
N SER A 26 6.69 5.45 30.21
CA SER A 26 7.91 6.05 30.69
C SER A 26 8.59 6.74 29.51
N LEU A 27 9.06 7.96 29.75
CA LEU A 27 9.90 8.65 28.80
C LEU A 27 11.12 7.76 28.50
N LYS A 28 11.31 7.37 27.24
CA LYS A 28 12.51 6.63 26.80
C LYS A 28 13.69 7.57 26.78
N TRP A 29 13.48 8.69 26.10
CA TRP A 29 14.41 9.77 25.96
C TRP A 29 13.66 11.03 25.51
N GLU A 30 14.23 12.18 25.84
CA GLU A 30 13.77 13.49 25.39
C GLU A 30 14.88 14.21 24.63
N PHE A 31 14.48 15.03 23.66
CA PHE A 31 15.37 15.91 22.93
C PHE A 31 14.84 17.35 22.94
N TYR A 32 15.67 18.26 23.44
CA TYR A 32 15.35 19.69 23.51
C TYR A 32 15.78 20.41 22.22
N ALA A 33 14.79 20.69 21.36
CA ALA A 33 14.99 21.41 20.09
C ALA A 33 14.92 22.94 20.21
N GLY A 34 14.77 23.52 21.41
CA GLY A 34 14.77 24.96 21.64
C GLY A 34 13.44 25.70 21.37
N LYS A 35 12.67 25.29 20.36
CA LYS A 35 11.33 25.84 20.05
C LYS A 35 10.35 24.72 19.67
N ASP A 36 9.11 25.12 19.38
CA ASP A 36 8.03 24.22 18.99
C ASP A 36 8.41 23.33 17.82
N ILE A 37 7.77 22.18 17.75
CA ILE A 37 7.88 21.22 16.65
C ILE A 37 6.45 20.92 16.26
N SER A 38 6.04 21.39 15.09
CA SER A 38 4.68 21.17 14.58
C SER A 38 4.62 20.17 13.42
N ALA A 39 5.78 19.75 12.91
CA ALA A 39 5.88 18.75 11.87
C ALA A 39 5.86 17.34 12.49
N THR A 40 5.28 16.38 11.79
CA THR A 40 5.44 14.96 12.13
C THR A 40 6.89 14.56 11.81
N PRO A 41 7.63 13.95 12.75
CA PRO A 41 8.98 13.46 12.46
C PRO A 41 8.96 12.27 11.50
N SER A 42 9.99 12.16 10.67
CA SER A 42 10.18 11.02 9.75
C SER A 42 11.34 10.16 10.22
N ILE A 43 11.23 8.83 10.10
CA ILE A 43 12.25 7.89 10.58
C ILE A 43 12.72 7.01 9.44
N PHE A 44 14.04 6.90 9.29
CA PHE A 44 14.65 5.95 8.36
C PHE A 44 15.96 5.42 8.93
N ASN A 45 16.14 4.10 8.82
CA ASN A 45 17.32 3.37 9.27
C ASN A 45 17.79 3.79 10.68
N GLY A 46 16.84 3.86 11.63
CA GLY A 46 17.12 4.22 13.02
C GLY A 46 17.45 5.68 13.30
N THR A 47 17.31 6.59 12.32
CA THR A 47 17.50 8.03 12.49
C THR A 47 16.18 8.77 12.27
N LEU A 48 15.85 9.70 13.16
CA LEU A 48 14.63 10.49 13.19
C LEU A 48 14.93 11.94 12.77
N TYR A 49 14.17 12.44 11.80
CA TYR A 49 14.34 13.75 11.17
C TYR A 49 13.13 14.64 11.44
N PHE A 50 13.37 15.88 11.88
CA PHE A 50 12.29 16.84 12.12
C PHE A 50 12.78 18.29 12.08
N PRO A 51 11.97 19.23 11.56
CA PRO A 51 12.21 20.66 11.71
C PRO A 51 11.66 21.20 13.03
N SER A 52 12.27 22.27 13.53
CA SER A 52 11.78 23.05 14.66
C SER A 52 11.54 24.50 14.27
N TRP A 53 10.62 25.14 15.00
CA TRP A 53 10.33 26.55 14.94
C TRP A 53 11.48 27.45 15.39
N ASN A 54 12.66 26.92 15.73
CA ASN A 54 13.88 27.71 15.92
C ASN A 54 14.67 27.89 14.61
N GLY A 55 14.13 27.37 13.51
CA GLY A 55 14.72 27.43 12.18
C GLY A 55 15.81 26.41 11.91
N ASN A 56 15.93 25.39 12.77
CA ASN A 56 16.83 24.26 12.54
C ASN A 56 16.06 23.01 12.12
N ILE A 57 16.72 22.19 11.32
CA ILE A 57 16.39 20.79 11.06
C ILE A 57 17.32 19.93 11.91
N TYR A 58 16.76 18.89 12.50
CA TYR A 58 17.47 17.95 13.36
C TYR A 58 17.42 16.54 12.77
N ALA A 59 18.53 15.84 12.89
CA ALA A 59 18.58 14.39 12.82
C ALA A 59 19.08 13.84 14.16
N VAL A 60 18.34 12.93 14.75
CA VAL A 60 18.67 12.28 16.02
C VAL A 60 18.53 10.78 15.90
N LYS A 61 19.29 10.00 16.68
CA LYS A 61 19.10 8.56 16.72
C LYS A 61 17.79 8.21 17.39
N ALA A 62 17.00 7.33 16.77
CA ALA A 62 15.73 6.86 17.33
C ALA A 62 15.91 5.99 18.59
N SER A 63 17.08 5.38 18.77
CA SER A 63 17.40 4.53 19.92
C SER A 63 17.48 5.29 21.24
N ASP A 64 18.14 6.45 21.24
CA ASP A 64 18.55 7.18 22.46
C ASP A 64 18.38 8.71 22.39
N GLY A 65 17.94 9.27 21.25
CA GLY A 65 17.75 10.70 21.07
C GLY A 65 19.04 11.49 20.86
N SER A 66 20.19 10.83 20.71
CA SER A 66 21.47 11.51 20.49
C SER A 66 21.49 12.26 19.15
N LEU A 67 22.04 13.47 19.17
CA LEU A 67 22.13 14.32 17.98
C LEU A 67 23.10 13.70 16.95
N VAL A 68 22.61 13.48 15.74
CA VAL A 68 23.44 13.11 14.58
C VAL A 68 23.94 14.38 13.89
N TRP A 69 23.02 15.26 13.49
CA TRP A 69 23.35 16.58 12.95
C TRP A 69 22.23 17.58 13.18
N LYS A 70 22.58 18.87 13.13
CA LYS A 70 21.62 19.99 13.10
C LYS A 70 22.02 20.99 12.04
N LYS A 71 21.05 21.53 11.31
CA LYS A 71 21.30 22.51 10.25
C LYS A 71 20.30 23.65 10.31
N ASN A 72 20.81 24.87 10.20
CA ASN A 72 19.99 26.07 10.19
C ASN A 72 19.48 26.34 8.77
N LEU A 73 18.16 26.47 8.61
CA LEU A 73 17.50 26.66 7.32
C LEU A 73 17.93 27.94 6.61
N GLN A 74 18.19 29.02 7.36
CA GLN A 74 18.65 30.28 6.78
C GLN A 74 20.09 30.16 6.26
N ASN A 75 20.97 29.52 7.01
CA ASN A 75 22.34 29.28 6.57
C ASN A 75 22.42 28.29 5.40
N LEU A 76 21.52 27.30 5.37
CA LEU A 76 21.43 26.33 4.27
C LEU A 76 20.99 26.99 2.96
N THR A 77 20.03 27.90 3.00
CA THR A 77 19.40 28.46 1.78
C THR A 77 20.01 29.78 1.34
N GLY A 78 20.72 30.50 2.21
CA GLY A 78 21.40 31.75 1.88
C GLY A 78 20.48 32.97 1.67
N PHE A 79 19.16 32.82 1.71
CA PHE A 79 18.24 33.94 1.47
C PHE A 79 17.79 34.62 2.78
N SER A 80 18.14 35.90 2.90
CA SER A 80 17.77 36.78 4.02
C SER A 80 16.54 37.61 3.65
N THR A 81 15.34 37.22 4.08
CA THR A 81 14.17 38.12 4.00
C THR A 81 13.51 38.31 5.36
N THR A 82 13.30 39.59 5.69
CA THR A 82 12.91 40.18 6.98
C THR A 82 11.40 40.23 7.25
N SER A 83 10.56 39.66 6.38
CA SER A 83 9.10 39.63 6.58
C SER A 83 8.62 38.19 6.75
N GLY A 84 8.53 37.75 8.01
CA GLY A 84 7.77 36.56 8.35
C GLY A 84 6.28 36.83 8.20
N LEU A 85 5.55 35.95 7.50
CA LEU A 85 4.07 35.94 7.47
C LEU A 85 3.46 35.71 8.86
N ILE A 86 4.25 35.19 9.81
CA ILE A 86 3.82 34.79 11.14
C ILE A 86 4.33 35.82 12.14
N ALA A 87 3.40 36.43 12.87
CA ALA A 87 3.73 37.41 13.92
C ALA A 87 4.75 36.82 14.92
N ASN A 88 5.80 37.59 15.24
CA ASN A 88 6.87 37.23 16.17
C ASN A 88 7.81 36.09 15.72
N VAL A 89 7.83 35.71 14.43
CA VAL A 89 8.80 34.77 13.86
C VAL A 89 9.59 35.44 12.74
N HIS A 90 10.83 35.83 13.04
CA HIS A 90 11.71 36.58 12.11
C HIS A 90 12.72 35.71 11.37
N TRP A 91 12.70 34.39 11.56
CA TRP A 91 13.62 33.43 10.96
C TRP A 91 12.87 32.39 10.14
N LYS A 92 13.58 31.67 9.26
CA LYS A 92 12.98 30.62 8.42
C LYS A 92 12.60 29.43 9.26
N VAL A 93 11.40 28.88 9.05
CA VAL A 93 10.91 27.70 9.75
C VAL A 93 10.35 26.72 8.73
N SER A 94 10.25 25.45 9.11
CA SER A 94 9.52 24.46 8.34
C SER A 94 8.48 23.82 9.26
N ARG A 95 7.27 23.63 8.73
CA ARG A 95 6.21 22.83 9.35
C ARG A 95 5.91 21.56 8.55
N SER A 96 6.65 21.35 7.46
CA SER A 96 6.44 20.23 6.57
C SER A 96 7.08 18.97 7.16
N THR A 97 6.33 17.87 7.15
CA THR A 97 6.89 16.54 7.44
C THR A 97 8.03 16.28 6.46
N PRO A 98 9.27 16.00 6.91
CA PRO A 98 10.37 15.70 6.01
C PRO A 98 10.09 14.46 5.17
N THR A 99 10.30 14.53 3.85
CA THR A 99 10.13 13.38 2.95
C THR A 99 11.47 12.70 2.75
N ILE A 100 11.49 11.38 2.90
CA ILE A 100 12.70 10.56 2.73
C ILE A 100 12.69 10.01 1.32
N VAL A 101 13.76 10.30 0.56
CA VAL A 101 13.93 9.71 -0.77
C VAL A 101 14.61 8.35 -0.60
N VAL A 102 13.99 7.32 -1.15
CA VAL A 102 14.54 5.97 -1.23
C VAL A 102 14.41 5.55 -2.69
N ASP A 103 15.54 5.37 -3.36
CA ASP A 103 15.59 4.91 -4.76
C ASP A 103 16.63 3.79 -4.88
N ASP A 104 16.51 2.97 -5.92
CA ASP A 104 17.23 1.70 -6.09
C ASP A 104 18.71 1.87 -6.49
N ASP A 105 19.09 3.06 -6.95
CA ASP A 105 20.51 3.40 -7.10
C ASP A 105 21.08 3.75 -5.72
N HIS A 106 22.13 3.06 -5.31
CA HIS A 106 22.63 2.94 -3.92
C HIS A 106 23.11 4.25 -3.25
N ASP A 107 22.78 5.43 -3.78
CA ASP A 107 23.43 6.70 -3.44
C ASP A 107 22.49 7.90 -3.22
N HIS A 108 21.16 7.72 -3.26
CA HIS A 108 20.23 8.82 -2.97
C HIS A 108 19.98 8.98 -1.45
N ASP A 109 21.00 9.48 -0.76
CA ASP A 109 20.95 9.89 0.65
C ASP A 109 20.23 11.24 0.78
N LEU A 110 18.94 11.36 0.41
CA LEU A 110 18.24 12.64 0.39
C LEU A 110 17.07 12.75 1.39
N LEU A 111 16.96 13.93 1.98
CA LEU A 111 15.85 14.37 2.83
C LEU A 111 15.28 15.67 2.25
N ILE A 112 14.01 15.66 1.84
CA ILE A 112 13.33 16.81 1.24
C ILE A 112 12.45 17.49 2.28
N ILE A 113 12.56 18.80 2.40
CA ILE A 113 11.83 19.60 3.38
C ILE A 113 11.28 20.86 2.72
N GLY A 114 9.98 21.12 2.90
CA GLY A 114 9.35 22.37 2.52
C GLY A 114 9.56 23.44 3.58
N VAL A 115 9.97 24.64 3.20
CA VAL A 115 10.21 25.77 4.09
C VAL A 115 9.03 26.73 4.06
N TYR A 116 8.59 27.17 5.24
CA TYR A 116 7.57 28.22 5.41
C TYR A 116 8.24 29.60 5.33
N GLY A 117 7.59 30.52 4.60
CA GLY A 117 8.17 31.78 4.14
C GLY A 117 7.98 31.87 2.62
N PRO A 118 8.85 32.54 1.85
CA PRO A 118 8.86 32.30 0.41
C PRO A 118 8.96 30.78 0.19
N ALA A 119 8.12 30.24 -0.70
CA ALA A 119 7.97 28.81 -0.87
C ALA A 119 9.27 28.20 -1.40
N PHE A 120 10.07 27.57 -0.54
CA PHE A 120 11.27 26.84 -0.94
C PHE A 120 11.15 25.36 -0.60
N VAL A 121 11.51 24.51 -1.55
CA VAL A 121 11.77 23.09 -1.32
C VAL A 121 13.28 22.92 -1.24
N VAL A 122 13.78 22.35 -0.14
CA VAL A 122 15.21 22.07 0.03
C VAL A 122 15.42 20.56 0.09
N ALA A 123 16.47 20.08 -0.57
CA ALA A 123 16.96 18.73 -0.39
C ALA A 123 18.33 18.78 0.29
N VAL A 124 18.47 18.02 1.36
CA VAL A 124 19.72 17.86 2.09
C VAL A 124 20.16 16.40 2.07
N LYS A 125 21.47 16.17 2.18
CA LYS A 125 21.99 14.84 2.46
C LYS A 125 21.45 14.36 3.80
N ARG A 126 20.83 13.19 3.83
CA ARG A 126 20.21 12.67 5.04
C ARG A 126 21.26 12.26 6.09
N SER A 127 22.44 11.82 5.68
CA SER A 127 23.56 11.47 6.58
C SER A 127 24.27 12.68 7.21
N THR A 128 24.41 13.80 6.48
CA THR A 128 25.23 14.95 6.91
C THR A 128 24.44 16.26 7.10
N GLY A 129 23.24 16.35 6.55
CA GLY A 129 22.44 17.57 6.45
C GLY A 129 23.01 18.61 5.48
N GLU A 130 23.95 18.26 4.61
CA GLU A 130 24.49 19.19 3.60
C GLU A 130 23.45 19.50 2.52
N LEU A 131 23.33 20.75 2.09
CA LEU A 131 22.44 21.12 1.00
C LEU A 131 22.89 20.41 -0.30
N VAL A 132 21.96 19.75 -0.97
CA VAL A 132 22.16 19.21 -2.32
C VAL A 132 21.58 20.15 -3.35
N TRP A 133 20.32 20.57 -3.17
CA TRP A 133 19.67 21.58 -4.00
C TRP A 133 18.57 22.31 -3.23
N SER A 134 18.17 23.46 -3.74
CA SER A 134 17.00 24.21 -3.28
C SER A 134 16.27 24.84 -4.46
N THR A 135 14.96 24.71 -4.50
CA THR A 135 14.11 25.25 -5.57
C THR A 135 13.02 26.12 -4.95
N GLN A 136 12.71 27.26 -5.60
CA GLN A 136 11.58 28.11 -5.24
C GLN A 136 10.43 27.85 -6.22
N PRO A 137 9.40 27.07 -5.85
CA PRO A 137 8.28 26.80 -6.76
C PRO A 137 7.39 28.02 -6.97
N ASP A 138 7.31 28.92 -5.98
CA ASP A 138 6.47 30.11 -6.03
C ASP A 138 7.20 31.34 -5.47
N HIS A 139 7.13 32.45 -6.21
CA HIS A 139 7.75 33.73 -5.87
C HIS A 139 6.88 34.60 -4.96
N ASN A 140 5.61 34.24 -4.78
CA ASN A 140 4.71 34.95 -3.88
C ASN A 140 5.20 34.82 -2.42
N PRO A 141 5.47 35.94 -1.73
CA PRO A 141 5.97 35.92 -0.35
C PRO A 141 4.96 35.31 0.66
N ALA A 142 3.68 35.17 0.26
CA ALA A 142 2.63 34.52 1.04
C ALA A 142 2.43 33.03 0.73
N ALA A 143 3.10 32.49 -0.29
CA ALA A 143 2.97 31.07 -0.64
C ALA A 143 3.54 30.18 0.46
N VAL A 144 2.84 29.08 0.76
CA VAL A 144 3.24 28.14 1.81
C VAL A 144 3.28 26.74 1.23
N ILE A 145 4.35 26.01 1.50
CA ILE A 145 4.48 24.61 1.12
C ILE A 145 3.91 23.74 2.24
N THR A 146 2.89 22.95 1.93
CA THR A 146 2.42 21.85 2.77
C THR A 146 2.92 20.55 2.16
N MET A 147 3.59 19.71 2.95
CA MET A 147 3.98 18.36 2.52
C MET A 147 3.44 17.34 3.50
N SER A 148 2.87 16.28 2.93
CA SER A 148 2.64 15.00 3.60
C SER A 148 3.56 13.98 2.95
N ASP A 149 3.91 12.95 3.70
CA ASP A 149 4.75 11.90 3.17
C ASP A 149 4.00 11.12 2.06
N GLY A 150 4.64 10.92 0.91
CA GLY A 150 4.20 10.01 -0.16
C GLY A 150 4.86 8.63 -0.04
N TYR A 151 5.59 8.41 1.05
CA TYR A 151 6.35 7.21 1.34
C TYR A 151 5.47 6.17 2.04
N ASP A 152 5.46 4.94 1.51
CA ASP A 152 4.86 3.80 2.17
C ASP A 152 5.91 3.13 3.07
N PRO A 153 5.84 3.26 4.41
CA PRO A 153 6.86 2.71 5.29
C PRO A 153 6.89 1.18 5.29
N LEU A 154 5.85 0.51 4.78
CA LEU A 154 5.77 -0.94 4.65
C LEU A 154 6.26 -1.44 3.28
N ASP A 155 6.53 -0.53 2.34
CA ASP A 155 7.03 -0.85 1.01
C ASP A 155 7.84 0.33 0.44
N PRO A 156 9.03 0.60 1.00
CA PRO A 156 9.77 1.82 0.72
C PRO A 156 10.34 1.91 -0.70
N HIS A 157 10.50 0.76 -1.37
CA HIS A 157 10.96 0.64 -2.75
C HIS A 157 9.81 0.36 -3.74
N SER A 158 8.56 0.61 -3.32
CA SER A 158 7.39 0.26 -4.13
C SER A 158 7.28 1.16 -5.36
N ASN A 159 7.35 0.58 -6.55
CA ASN A 159 7.00 1.27 -7.79
C ASN A 159 6.54 0.27 -8.86
N ILE A 160 5.92 0.79 -9.92
CA ILE A 160 5.74 0.07 -11.18
C ILE A 160 6.63 0.75 -12.21
N THR A 161 7.56 0.00 -12.80
CA THR A 161 8.48 0.53 -13.80
C THR A 161 8.10 0.02 -15.18
N ILE A 162 7.95 0.94 -16.14
CA ILE A 162 7.82 0.63 -17.55
C ILE A 162 9.18 0.84 -18.19
N THR A 163 9.79 -0.25 -18.63
CA THR A 163 11.06 -0.27 -19.36
C THR A 163 10.78 -0.29 -20.85
N TRP A 164 11.42 0.61 -21.58
CA TRP A 164 11.31 0.75 -23.02
C TRP A 164 12.66 0.46 -23.68
N ASP A 165 12.76 -0.67 -24.36
CA ASP A 165 13.99 -1.14 -24.99
C ASP A 165 13.92 -0.99 -26.51
N LEU A 166 14.79 -0.16 -27.07
CA LEU A 166 14.98 -0.06 -28.51
C LEU A 166 15.96 -1.16 -28.96
N LEU A 167 15.46 -2.20 -29.63
CA LEU A 167 16.26 -3.37 -30.03
C LEU A 167 16.98 -3.14 -31.36
N GLN A 168 16.26 -2.58 -32.33
CA GLN A 168 16.76 -2.33 -33.66
C GLN A 168 16.14 -1.03 -34.20
N SER A 169 16.92 -0.28 -34.98
CA SER A 169 16.46 0.92 -35.66
C SER A 169 16.92 0.85 -37.11
N ASN A 170 15.96 0.86 -38.04
CA ASN A 170 16.18 0.91 -39.48
C ASN A 170 15.67 2.27 -40.01
N GLU A 171 15.97 2.61 -41.27
CA GLU A 171 15.56 3.90 -41.88
C GLU A 171 14.03 4.14 -41.94
N ALA A 172 13.22 3.12 -41.70
CA ALA A 172 11.75 3.20 -41.78
C ALA A 172 11.02 2.79 -40.50
N THR A 173 11.58 1.87 -39.70
CA THR A 173 10.92 1.28 -38.54
C THR A 173 11.91 0.95 -37.43
N ASN A 174 11.39 0.83 -36.22
CA ASN A 174 12.11 0.54 -34.99
C ASN A 174 11.43 -0.62 -34.28
N ASP A 175 12.22 -1.60 -33.87
CA ASP A 175 11.74 -2.71 -33.05
C ASP A 175 11.93 -2.36 -31.59
N VAL A 176 10.82 -2.36 -30.86
CA VAL A 176 10.76 -1.98 -29.45
C VAL A 176 10.21 -3.15 -28.64
N THR A 177 10.83 -3.39 -27.49
CA THR A 177 10.24 -4.22 -26.43
C THR A 177 9.86 -3.32 -25.27
N VAL A 178 8.63 -3.46 -24.78
CA VAL A 178 8.14 -2.76 -23.61
C VAL A 178 7.87 -3.79 -22.51
N SER A 179 8.50 -3.59 -21.36
CA SER A 179 8.33 -4.43 -20.18
C SER A 179 7.76 -3.62 -19.03
N ILE A 180 6.71 -4.11 -18.39
CA ILE A 180 6.10 -3.50 -17.22
C ILE A 180 6.42 -4.38 -16.03
N PHE A 181 7.06 -3.83 -15.01
CA PHE A 181 7.47 -4.52 -13.79
C PHE A 181 6.77 -3.92 -12.59
N ASN A 182 6.08 -4.76 -11.81
CA ASN A 182 5.55 -4.40 -10.51
C ASN A 182 6.54 -4.81 -9.41
N PHE A 183 7.22 -3.83 -8.82
CA PHE A 183 8.16 -4.04 -7.72
C PHE A 183 7.52 -3.89 -6.34
N GLN A 184 6.21 -3.66 -6.27
CA GLN A 184 5.51 -3.49 -5.01
C GLN A 184 5.41 -4.82 -4.27
N SER A 185 5.74 -4.80 -2.98
CA SER A 185 5.76 -5.96 -2.10
C SER A 185 4.38 -6.58 -1.93
N TYR A 186 3.33 -5.77 -1.82
CA TYR A 186 1.98 -6.27 -1.51
C TYR A 186 0.85 -5.64 -2.33
N ARG A 187 1.13 -4.68 -3.21
CA ARG A 187 0.14 -4.14 -4.17
C ARG A 187 0.23 -4.91 -5.48
N HIS A 188 -0.91 -5.21 -6.07
CA HIS A 188 -1.02 -5.86 -7.36
C HIS A 188 -1.95 -5.06 -8.26
N VAL A 189 -1.80 -5.24 -9.57
CA VAL A 189 -2.76 -4.76 -10.56
C VAL A 189 -3.73 -5.90 -10.82
N ASP A 190 -4.97 -5.75 -10.34
CA ASP A 190 -6.06 -6.70 -10.52
C ASP A 190 -6.82 -6.42 -11.83
N GLU A 191 -7.73 -7.30 -12.22
CA GLU A 191 -8.64 -7.11 -13.37
C GLU A 191 -9.39 -5.77 -13.27
N PRO A 192 -9.55 -5.00 -14.37
CA PRO A 192 -9.32 -5.37 -15.79
C PRO A 192 -7.86 -5.32 -16.27
N GLY A 193 -6.90 -5.09 -15.37
CA GLY A 193 -5.48 -5.04 -15.69
C GLY A 193 -4.98 -3.64 -16.04
N TRP A 194 -3.68 -3.54 -16.34
CA TRP A 194 -3.09 -2.29 -16.80
C TRP A 194 -3.58 -1.92 -18.22
N ARG A 195 -3.68 -0.62 -18.49
CA ARG A 195 -4.07 -0.05 -19.79
C ARG A 195 -3.08 1.05 -20.15
N VAL A 196 -1.87 0.65 -20.53
CA VAL A 196 -0.76 1.58 -20.70
C VAL A 196 -1.01 2.47 -21.90
N SER A 197 -0.83 3.78 -21.73
CA SER A 197 -0.87 4.75 -22.82
C SER A 197 0.30 5.71 -22.75
N TRP A 198 0.62 6.32 -23.88
CA TRP A 198 1.65 7.34 -24.02
C TRP A 198 1.28 8.28 -25.18
N ALA A 199 2.04 9.35 -25.37
CA ALA A 199 1.91 10.26 -26.49
C ALA A 199 3.13 10.17 -27.40
N TRP A 200 2.88 9.95 -28.69
CA TRP A 200 3.92 10.06 -29.71
C TRP A 200 4.35 11.52 -29.90
N PRO A 201 5.67 11.82 -29.92
CA PRO A 201 6.16 13.17 -30.13
C PRO A 201 5.92 13.64 -31.58
N ALA A 202 5.96 12.73 -32.54
CA ALA A 202 5.74 12.97 -33.96
C ALA A 202 4.70 11.97 -34.50
N ASP A 203 4.64 11.78 -35.81
CA ASP A 203 3.60 10.97 -36.46
C ASP A 203 3.97 9.48 -36.52
N GLU A 204 4.51 8.97 -35.40
CA GLU A 204 4.72 7.55 -35.20
C GLU A 204 3.40 6.76 -35.22
N VAL A 205 3.47 5.56 -35.77
CA VAL A 205 2.41 4.56 -35.78
C VAL A 205 2.97 3.20 -35.41
N ILE A 206 2.10 2.34 -34.90
CA ILE A 206 2.42 0.96 -34.57
C ILE A 206 2.07 0.10 -35.79
N TRP A 207 3.07 -0.50 -36.43
CA TRP A 207 2.89 -1.37 -37.59
C TRP A 207 2.40 -2.76 -37.20
N SER A 208 3.01 -3.34 -36.17
CA SER A 208 2.65 -4.65 -35.64
C SER A 208 2.94 -4.74 -34.16
N MET A 209 2.25 -5.65 -33.47
CA MET A 209 2.38 -5.89 -32.04
C MET A 209 2.22 -7.38 -31.74
N VAL A 210 2.97 -7.87 -30.74
CA VAL A 210 2.84 -9.21 -30.16
C VAL A 210 2.95 -9.12 -28.64
N GLY A 211 2.20 -9.96 -27.93
CA GLY A 211 2.12 -9.97 -26.46
C GLY A 211 1.11 -8.99 -25.88
N ALA A 212 0.63 -8.03 -26.67
CA ALA A 212 -0.38 -7.04 -26.30
C ALA A 212 -1.14 -6.60 -27.55
N GLU A 213 -2.19 -5.82 -27.39
CA GLU A 213 -2.91 -5.20 -28.49
C GLU A 213 -3.36 -3.77 -28.16
N ALA A 214 -3.62 -2.98 -29.21
CA ALA A 214 -4.15 -1.63 -29.06
C ALA A 214 -5.67 -1.74 -29.01
N THR A 215 -6.30 -1.00 -28.11
CA THR A 215 -7.77 -1.05 -27.97
C THR A 215 -8.49 -0.50 -29.21
N GLU A 216 -7.84 0.42 -29.93
CA GLU A 216 -8.36 1.03 -31.15
C GLU A 216 -7.26 1.14 -32.21
N GLN A 217 -7.63 0.93 -33.48
CA GLN A 217 -6.71 1.15 -34.60
C GLN A 217 -6.56 2.65 -34.94
N GLY A 218 -7.61 3.46 -34.73
CA GLY A 218 -7.61 4.88 -35.06
C GLY A 218 -7.66 5.21 -36.55
N ASN A 219 -7.42 6.48 -36.88
CA ASN A 219 -7.49 6.97 -38.26
C ASN A 219 -6.20 6.75 -39.05
N CYS A 220 -6.04 5.57 -39.66
CA CYS A 220 -4.90 5.24 -40.53
C CYS A 220 -5.01 5.74 -41.98
N SER A 221 -5.83 6.77 -42.27
CA SER A 221 -6.06 7.24 -43.64
C SER A 221 -4.80 7.72 -44.38
N ALA A 222 -3.78 8.17 -43.66
CA ALA A 222 -2.48 8.54 -44.23
C ALA A 222 -1.72 7.34 -44.84
N PHE A 223 -2.08 6.10 -44.49
CA PHE A 223 -1.38 4.87 -44.90
C PHE A 223 -2.16 4.00 -45.89
N ARG A 224 -3.23 4.54 -46.52
CA ARG A 224 -4.11 3.81 -47.46
C ARG A 224 -3.38 3.06 -48.59
N ALA A 225 -2.18 3.49 -48.97
CA ALA A 225 -1.38 2.87 -50.02
C ALA A 225 -0.48 1.71 -49.56
N ARG A 226 -0.42 1.41 -48.25
CA ARG A 226 0.39 0.32 -47.68
C ARG A 226 -0.52 -0.79 -47.14
N VAL A 227 -0.25 -2.03 -47.55
CA VAL A 227 -0.96 -3.23 -47.10
C VAL A 227 0.06 -4.22 -46.53
N PRO A 228 -0.13 -4.73 -45.29
CA PRO A 228 -1.23 -4.42 -44.36
C PRO A 228 -1.17 -2.99 -43.81
N LEU A 229 -2.33 -2.48 -43.38
CA LEU A 229 -2.42 -1.21 -42.65
C LEU A 229 -1.71 -1.33 -41.29
N PRO A 230 -1.26 -0.20 -40.69
CA PRO A 230 -0.71 -0.22 -39.34
C PRO A 230 -1.73 -0.76 -38.33
N HIS A 231 -1.21 -1.44 -37.31
CA HIS A 231 -1.98 -1.93 -36.16
C HIS A 231 -2.66 -0.80 -35.38
N CYS A 232 -1.98 0.33 -35.19
CA CYS A 232 -2.55 1.52 -34.54
C CYS A 232 -1.93 2.81 -35.07
N CYS A 233 -2.77 3.79 -35.38
CA CYS A 233 -2.39 5.12 -35.87
C CYS A 233 -2.80 6.26 -34.92
N GLU A 234 -3.28 5.93 -33.71
CA GLU A 234 -3.62 6.95 -32.72
C GLU A 234 -2.37 7.66 -32.20
N LYS A 235 -2.47 8.98 -32.04
CA LYS A 235 -1.38 9.80 -31.45
C LYS A 235 -1.13 9.44 -29.99
N ARG A 236 -2.16 8.93 -29.31
CA ARG A 236 -2.13 8.45 -27.93
C ARG A 236 -2.73 7.05 -27.85
N PRO A 237 -1.98 6.01 -28.24
CA PRO A 237 -2.49 4.65 -28.20
C PRO A 237 -2.74 4.18 -26.77
N VAL A 238 -3.77 3.38 -26.57
CA VAL A 238 -4.03 2.65 -25.32
C VAL A 238 -3.80 1.17 -25.60
N ILE A 239 -2.85 0.58 -24.87
CA ILE A 239 -2.41 -0.80 -25.05
C ILE A 239 -2.85 -1.64 -23.85
N VAL A 240 -3.34 -2.83 -24.15
CA VAL A 240 -3.80 -3.83 -23.18
C VAL A 240 -3.09 -5.15 -23.43
N ASP A 241 -2.86 -5.91 -22.36
CA ASP A 241 -2.31 -7.26 -22.46
C ASP A 241 -3.32 -8.20 -23.12
N LEU A 242 -2.83 -9.25 -23.76
CA LEU A 242 -3.71 -10.30 -24.27
C LEU A 242 -4.25 -11.15 -23.12
N LEU A 243 -5.45 -11.71 -23.30
CA LEU A 243 -6.06 -12.60 -22.33
C LEU A 243 -5.33 -13.96 -22.23
N PRO A 244 -5.43 -14.67 -21.10
CA PRO A 244 -4.92 -16.03 -20.97
C PRO A 244 -5.47 -16.95 -22.06
N GLY A 245 -4.60 -17.75 -22.69
CA GLY A 245 -4.97 -18.65 -23.79
C GLY A 245 -4.79 -18.06 -25.20
N ALA A 246 -4.17 -16.88 -25.31
CA ALA A 246 -3.79 -16.30 -26.60
C ALA A 246 -2.97 -17.28 -27.47
N PRO A 247 -3.06 -17.22 -28.82
CA PRO A 247 -2.28 -18.05 -29.74
C PRO A 247 -0.77 -17.96 -29.52
N TYR A 248 -0.03 -19.08 -29.64
CA TYR A 248 1.41 -19.14 -29.36
C TYR A 248 2.25 -18.15 -30.20
N ASN A 249 1.84 -17.86 -31.43
CA ASN A 249 2.49 -16.90 -32.32
C ASN A 249 2.28 -15.43 -31.92
N GLN A 250 1.32 -15.16 -31.03
CA GLN A 250 1.04 -13.83 -30.49
C GLN A 250 1.59 -13.66 -29.07
N GLN A 251 2.18 -14.71 -28.48
CA GLN A 251 2.72 -14.65 -27.13
C GLN A 251 4.16 -14.15 -27.11
N THR A 252 4.49 -13.41 -26.05
CA THR A 252 5.83 -12.97 -25.67
C THR A 252 6.16 -13.50 -24.28
N LYS A 253 7.41 -13.30 -23.84
CA LYS A 253 7.80 -13.63 -22.46
C LYS A 253 6.93 -12.85 -21.47
N ASN A 254 6.41 -13.53 -20.45
CA ASN A 254 5.63 -12.93 -19.35
C ASN A 254 4.28 -12.27 -19.73
N CYS A 255 3.85 -12.32 -20.99
CA CYS A 255 2.42 -12.24 -21.32
C CYS A 255 1.75 -13.60 -20.99
N CYS A 256 0.46 -13.82 -21.12
CA CYS A 256 -0.62 -12.96 -21.56
C CYS A 256 -1.68 -13.14 -20.48
N LYS A 257 -1.78 -12.17 -19.57
CA LYS A 257 -2.45 -12.32 -18.27
C LYS A 257 -3.64 -11.37 -18.13
N GLY A 258 -4.14 -10.81 -19.24
CA GLY A 258 -5.20 -9.80 -19.21
C GLY A 258 -4.81 -8.57 -18.38
N GLY A 259 -3.52 -8.25 -18.31
CA GLY A 259 -3.01 -7.04 -17.67
C GLY A 259 -2.84 -7.18 -16.16
N VAL A 260 -3.07 -8.36 -15.59
CA VAL A 260 -2.87 -8.62 -14.16
C VAL A 260 -1.37 -8.71 -13.84
N LEU A 261 -0.92 -7.94 -12.86
CA LEU A 261 0.44 -7.96 -12.32
C LEU A 261 0.41 -8.27 -10.83
N THR A 262 0.92 -9.44 -10.44
CA THR A 262 1.02 -9.84 -9.03
C THR A 262 1.97 -8.93 -8.26
N SER A 263 1.81 -8.90 -6.93
CA SER A 263 2.81 -8.32 -6.04
C SER A 263 4.05 -9.20 -5.92
N MET A 264 5.19 -8.58 -5.62
CA MET A 264 6.47 -9.28 -5.43
C MET A 264 6.43 -10.31 -4.30
N SER A 265 5.58 -10.13 -3.27
CA SER A 265 5.51 -11.10 -2.19
C SER A 265 4.64 -12.31 -2.51
N GLN A 266 3.60 -12.15 -3.33
CA GLN A 266 2.71 -13.25 -3.68
C GLN A 266 3.32 -14.16 -4.75
N ASP A 267 3.77 -13.57 -5.86
CA ASP A 267 4.35 -14.32 -6.97
C ASP A 267 5.25 -13.41 -7.83
N PRO A 268 6.57 -13.38 -7.59
CA PRO A 268 7.51 -12.61 -8.40
C PRO A 268 7.56 -13.03 -9.87
N SER A 269 7.15 -14.26 -10.21
CA SER A 269 7.21 -14.74 -11.60
C SER A 269 6.14 -14.10 -12.49
N LYS A 270 5.07 -13.58 -11.89
CA LYS A 270 3.94 -12.95 -12.57
C LYS A 270 3.87 -11.43 -12.36
N SER A 271 4.87 -10.83 -11.73
CA SER A 271 4.92 -9.39 -11.46
C SER A 271 5.40 -8.57 -12.68
N ALA A 272 5.77 -9.24 -13.78
CA ALA A 272 6.17 -8.59 -15.01
C ALA A 272 5.21 -8.91 -16.17
N SER A 273 4.98 -7.98 -17.08
CA SER A 273 4.40 -8.25 -18.41
C SER A 273 5.32 -7.65 -19.47
N THR A 274 5.34 -8.21 -20.68
CA THR A 274 6.20 -7.71 -21.75
C THR A 274 5.54 -7.92 -23.09
N PHE A 275 5.61 -6.92 -23.95
CA PHE A 275 5.13 -6.99 -25.32
C PHE A 275 6.16 -6.36 -26.26
N GLN A 276 6.06 -6.71 -27.53
CA GLN A 276 6.95 -6.19 -28.57
C GLN A 276 6.12 -5.52 -29.65
N MET A 277 6.68 -4.47 -30.23
CA MET A 277 6.04 -3.74 -31.30
C MET A 277 7.05 -3.21 -32.30
N ASN A 278 6.60 -3.11 -33.56
CA ASN A 278 7.33 -2.42 -34.60
C ASN A 278 6.70 -1.03 -34.79
N VAL A 279 7.49 0.02 -34.59
CA VAL A 279 7.05 1.41 -34.64
C VAL A 279 7.72 2.11 -35.82
N GLY A 280 7.00 2.93 -36.55
CA GLY A 280 7.60 3.74 -37.62
C GLY A 280 6.72 4.92 -37.98
N GLY A 281 7.05 5.62 -39.05
CA GLY A 281 6.29 6.80 -39.50
C GLY A 281 6.07 6.83 -41.02
N VAL A 282 5.50 7.93 -41.49
CA VAL A 282 5.46 8.27 -42.92
C VAL A 282 6.86 8.71 -43.37
N VAL A 283 7.17 8.47 -44.65
CA VAL A 283 8.43 8.73 -45.38
C VAL A 283 9.33 9.83 -44.77
N ASN A 284 10.64 9.55 -44.64
CA ASN A 284 11.67 10.34 -43.94
C ASN A 284 11.57 10.30 -42.40
N TYR A 285 11.35 9.11 -41.83
CA TYR A 285 11.44 8.91 -40.38
C TYR A 285 12.91 9.01 -39.93
N THR A 286 13.35 10.21 -39.52
CA THR A 286 14.72 10.44 -39.07
C THR A 286 14.85 10.20 -37.57
N GLY A 287 15.19 8.96 -37.21
CA GLY A 287 15.58 8.58 -35.85
C GLY A 287 14.41 8.35 -34.89
N PHE A 288 14.62 7.45 -33.93
CA PHE A 288 13.65 7.14 -32.88
C PHE A 288 13.54 8.30 -31.87
N ALA A 289 12.32 8.78 -31.64
CA ALA A 289 12.01 9.74 -30.59
C ALA A 289 11.26 9.03 -29.45
N MET A 290 11.77 9.17 -28.22
CA MET A 290 11.18 8.55 -27.04
C MET A 290 9.79 9.15 -26.76
N PRO A 291 8.73 8.34 -26.55
CA PRO A 291 7.41 8.83 -26.18
C PRO A 291 7.38 9.56 -24.85
N VAL A 292 6.32 10.34 -24.63
CA VAL A 292 6.13 11.14 -23.40
C VAL A 292 4.72 10.94 -22.85
N ASN A 293 4.44 11.49 -21.66
CA ASN A 293 3.12 11.42 -21.01
C ASN A 293 2.59 10.00 -20.84
N PHE A 294 3.39 9.14 -20.22
CA PHE A 294 2.96 7.78 -19.92
C PHE A 294 1.85 7.76 -18.87
N SER A 295 0.92 6.83 -19.03
CA SER A 295 -0.09 6.49 -18.04
C SER A 295 -0.20 4.98 -17.94
N LEU A 296 -0.27 4.45 -16.72
CA LEU A 296 -0.51 3.03 -16.49
C LEU A 296 -1.96 2.62 -16.78
N GLY A 297 -2.89 3.58 -16.81
CA GLY A 297 -4.32 3.32 -16.96
C GLY A 297 -4.97 2.67 -15.73
N VAL A 298 -4.30 2.71 -14.57
CA VAL A 298 -4.79 2.18 -13.29
C VAL A 298 -5.00 3.33 -12.32
N PRO A 299 -6.17 3.42 -11.63
CA PRO A 299 -6.45 4.49 -10.68
C PRO A 299 -5.39 4.61 -9.58
N GLY A 300 -5.00 5.86 -9.28
CA GLY A 300 -4.03 6.17 -8.24
C GLY A 300 -2.57 6.14 -8.66
N TYR A 301 -2.25 5.69 -9.88
CA TYR A 301 -0.87 5.75 -10.39
C TYR A 301 -0.61 7.04 -11.15
N THR A 302 0.56 7.62 -10.90
CA THR A 302 1.12 8.73 -11.68
C THR A 302 2.50 8.32 -12.17
N CYS A 303 2.72 8.41 -13.48
CA CYS A 303 4.00 8.07 -14.11
C CYS A 303 4.81 9.32 -14.38
N GLY A 304 6.12 9.23 -14.16
CA GLY A 304 7.06 10.31 -14.48
C GLY A 304 7.45 10.35 -15.96
N ASP A 305 8.39 11.25 -16.28
CA ASP A 305 9.01 11.31 -17.60
C ASP A 305 10.03 10.17 -17.79
N PRO A 306 10.22 9.69 -19.03
CA PRO A 306 11.21 8.66 -19.32
C PRO A 306 12.63 9.17 -19.10
N PHE A 307 13.45 8.35 -18.46
CA PHE A 307 14.88 8.61 -18.27
C PHE A 307 15.73 7.48 -18.86
N GLU A 308 16.83 7.84 -19.53
CA GLU A 308 17.71 6.89 -20.20
C GLU A 308 18.59 6.17 -19.16
N VAL A 309 18.68 4.84 -19.27
CA VAL A 309 19.44 3.96 -18.38
C VAL A 309 20.41 3.09 -19.18
N PRO A 310 21.39 2.42 -18.54
CA PRO A 310 22.28 1.49 -19.24
C PRO A 310 21.47 0.44 -20.04
N PRO A 311 21.83 0.15 -21.31
CA PRO A 311 20.96 -0.65 -22.15
C PRO A 311 20.78 -2.09 -21.64
N SER A 312 19.52 -2.55 -21.63
CA SER A 312 19.10 -3.87 -21.18
C SER A 312 19.81 -5.01 -21.93
N ARG A 313 20.04 -6.11 -21.22
CA ARG A 313 20.64 -7.33 -21.77
C ARG A 313 19.67 -8.50 -21.69
N PHE A 314 19.41 -9.12 -22.84
CA PHE A 314 18.52 -10.26 -22.98
C PHE A 314 19.33 -11.52 -23.23
N SER A 315 18.85 -12.62 -22.68
CA SER A 315 19.46 -13.94 -22.82
C SER A 315 18.48 -14.87 -23.51
N THR A 316 18.86 -15.39 -24.68
CA THR A 316 18.03 -16.31 -25.48
C THR A 316 18.29 -17.78 -25.15
N ASP A 317 19.52 -18.13 -24.77
CA ASP A 317 19.98 -19.52 -24.59
C ASP A 317 20.43 -19.82 -23.16
N LYS A 318 19.58 -19.53 -22.17
CA LYS A 318 19.88 -19.76 -20.73
C LYS A 318 21.25 -19.20 -20.29
N GLY A 319 21.64 -18.07 -20.85
CA GLY A 319 22.87 -17.33 -20.51
C GLY A 319 24.05 -17.52 -21.47
N ARG A 320 23.91 -18.33 -22.53
CA ARG A 320 25.01 -18.57 -23.50
C ARG A 320 25.16 -17.45 -24.53
N ARG A 321 24.04 -16.90 -25.01
CA ARG A 321 24.01 -15.77 -25.94
C ARG A 321 23.29 -14.61 -25.28
N TRP A 322 23.94 -13.45 -25.34
CA TRP A 322 23.41 -12.19 -24.85
C TRP A 322 23.23 -11.24 -26.02
N THR A 323 22.07 -10.59 -26.08
CA THR A 323 21.79 -9.47 -26.97
C THR A 323 21.53 -8.25 -26.12
N GLN A 324 22.00 -7.10 -26.56
CA GLN A 324 21.84 -5.84 -25.85
C GLN A 324 20.92 -4.92 -26.65
N ALA A 325 20.03 -4.20 -25.96
CA ALA A 325 19.29 -3.11 -26.57
C ALA A 325 20.24 -2.02 -27.06
N LEU A 326 19.85 -1.27 -28.10
CA LEU A 326 20.60 -0.09 -28.53
C LEU A 326 20.56 1.00 -27.45
N ARG A 327 19.37 1.21 -26.87
CA ARG A 327 19.08 2.15 -25.79
C ARG A 327 17.90 1.65 -24.96
N THR A 328 17.88 2.04 -23.70
CA THR A 328 16.82 1.68 -22.75
C THR A 328 16.39 2.92 -21.97
N TRP A 329 15.09 3.09 -21.80
CA TRP A 329 14.51 4.11 -20.93
C TRP A 329 13.63 3.45 -19.88
N ASN A 330 13.63 4.02 -18.69
CA ASN A 330 12.70 3.64 -17.63
C ASN A 330 11.71 4.77 -17.38
N VAL A 331 10.47 4.39 -17.10
CA VAL A 331 9.40 5.28 -16.65
C VAL A 331 8.89 4.72 -15.33
N THR A 332 9.01 5.47 -14.26
CA THR A 332 8.57 5.04 -12.93
C THR A 332 7.18 5.58 -12.65
N CYS A 333 6.26 4.68 -12.30
CA CYS A 333 4.90 4.98 -11.89
C CYS A 333 4.75 4.74 -10.39
N MET A 334 4.32 5.78 -9.67
CA MET A 334 4.14 5.77 -8.22
C MET A 334 2.66 5.77 -7.87
N TYR A 335 2.31 5.05 -6.81
CA TYR A 335 0.94 4.96 -6.31
C TYR A 335 0.64 6.02 -5.26
N SER A 336 -0.55 6.62 -5.34
CA SER A 336 -1.11 7.51 -4.33
C SER A 336 -2.53 7.10 -3.97
N GLN A 337 -2.75 6.80 -2.70
CA GLN A 337 -4.07 6.38 -2.20
C GLN A 337 -5.13 7.47 -2.39
N PHE A 338 -4.75 8.75 -2.23
CA PHE A 338 -5.66 9.88 -2.41
C PHE A 338 -6.13 10.05 -3.86
N LEU A 339 -5.28 9.69 -4.83
CA LEU A 339 -5.64 9.68 -6.24
C LEU A 339 -6.42 8.41 -6.63
N ALA A 340 -6.18 7.29 -5.94
CA ALA A 340 -6.85 6.03 -6.20
C ALA A 340 -8.34 6.05 -5.80
N SER A 341 -8.63 6.64 -4.64
CA SER A 341 -10.00 6.77 -4.14
C SER A 341 -10.07 7.83 -3.04
N GLN A 342 -11.09 8.69 -3.10
CA GLN A 342 -11.37 9.63 -2.00
C GLN A 342 -11.91 8.93 -0.76
N ASN A 343 -12.54 7.77 -0.97
CA ASN A 343 -13.18 6.99 0.07
C ASN A 343 -12.42 5.68 0.34
N PRO A 344 -12.33 5.23 1.61
CA PRO A 344 -11.81 3.90 1.92
C PRO A 344 -12.58 2.79 1.18
N LYS A 345 -11.94 1.65 0.93
CA LYS A 345 -12.57 0.49 0.28
C LYS A 345 -12.85 -0.68 1.23
N CYS A 346 -12.39 -0.59 2.48
CA CYS A 346 -12.60 -1.65 3.44
C CYS A 346 -12.78 -1.12 4.87
N CYS A 347 -13.45 -1.93 5.68
CA CYS A 347 -13.60 -1.68 7.11
C CYS A 347 -13.34 -2.95 7.91
N VAL A 348 -13.09 -2.76 9.20
CA VAL A 348 -12.80 -3.85 10.14
C VAL A 348 -13.88 -3.95 11.20
N SER A 349 -14.25 -5.18 11.55
CA SER A 349 -15.12 -5.50 12.68
C SER A 349 -14.42 -6.49 13.60
N LEU A 350 -14.68 -6.40 14.90
CA LEU A 350 -13.91 -7.11 15.92
C LEU A 350 -14.83 -7.89 16.85
N SER A 351 -14.41 -9.08 17.25
CA SER A 351 -15.12 -9.86 18.26
C SER A 351 -14.17 -10.75 19.07
N ALA A 352 -14.63 -11.25 20.21
CA ALA A 352 -13.89 -12.18 21.04
C ALA A 352 -14.83 -13.22 21.63
N PHE A 353 -14.34 -14.44 21.84
CA PHE A 353 -15.10 -15.60 22.32
C PHE A 353 -15.80 -15.46 23.68
N TYR A 354 -15.47 -14.43 24.46
CA TYR A 354 -16.13 -14.11 25.74
C TYR A 354 -17.03 -12.87 25.69
N ASN A 355 -17.07 -12.18 24.55
CA ASN A 355 -17.90 -10.99 24.39
C ASN A 355 -19.02 -11.30 23.39
N ASP A 356 -20.26 -11.33 23.89
CA ASP A 356 -21.46 -11.55 23.08
C ASP A 356 -21.72 -10.41 22.10
N THR A 357 -21.05 -9.26 22.29
CA THR A 357 -21.17 -8.10 21.40
C THR A 357 -20.05 -8.05 20.37
N ILE A 358 -20.44 -8.06 19.09
CA ILE A 358 -19.56 -7.77 17.97
C ILE A 358 -19.42 -6.26 17.85
N ILE A 359 -18.19 -5.78 17.74
CA ILE A 359 -17.90 -4.39 17.40
C ILE A 359 -17.97 -4.26 15.89
N PRO A 360 -19.00 -3.59 15.34
CA PRO A 360 -19.19 -3.50 13.90
C PRO A 360 -18.15 -2.57 13.27
N CYS A 361 -18.12 -2.56 11.94
CA CYS A 361 -17.44 -1.49 11.22
C CYS A 361 -18.04 -0.12 11.60
N PRO A 362 -17.22 0.95 11.66
CA PRO A 362 -17.73 2.30 11.85
C PRO A 362 -18.75 2.68 10.78
N ARG A 363 -19.81 3.39 11.20
CA ARG A 363 -20.85 3.87 10.27
C ARG A 363 -20.25 4.82 9.24
N CYS A 364 -20.74 4.74 8.01
CA CYS A 364 -20.24 5.51 6.86
C CYS A 364 -18.72 5.42 6.65
N SER A 365 -18.10 4.27 6.89
CA SER A 365 -16.65 4.11 6.68
C SER A 365 -16.23 4.38 5.22
N CYS A 366 -17.06 4.00 4.25
CA CYS A 366 -16.73 4.13 2.83
C CYS A 366 -17.66 5.10 2.07
N GLN A 367 -18.90 5.29 2.51
CA GLN A 367 -19.78 6.38 2.02
C GLN A 367 -21.02 6.52 2.94
N CYS A 368 -21.60 7.71 3.04
CA CYS A 368 -22.90 7.90 3.71
C CYS A 368 -24.05 7.93 2.70
N GLN A 369 -25.25 7.48 3.11
CA GLN A 369 -26.46 7.48 2.29
C GLN A 369 -27.03 8.88 2.02
N ASP A 370 -26.69 9.88 2.83
CA ASP A 370 -27.15 11.26 2.66
C ASP A 370 -26.43 12.01 1.52
N ASP A 371 -25.36 11.43 0.96
CA ASP A 371 -24.79 11.89 -0.30
C ASP A 371 -25.74 11.49 -1.44
N HIS A 372 -26.17 12.45 -2.25
CA HIS A 372 -27.04 12.23 -3.41
C HIS A 372 -26.50 11.24 -4.47
N THR A 373 -25.31 10.68 -4.26
CA THR A 373 -24.62 9.68 -5.09
C THR A 373 -24.58 8.27 -4.48
N ALA A 374 -24.98 8.07 -3.22
CA ALA A 374 -24.82 6.82 -2.50
C ALA A 374 -25.99 5.84 -2.73
N ASN A 375 -25.98 5.17 -3.88
CA ASN A 375 -26.92 4.08 -4.18
C ASN A 375 -26.33 2.72 -3.75
N CYS A 376 -27.06 1.94 -2.96
CA CYS A 376 -26.74 0.55 -2.61
C CYS A 376 -27.90 -0.39 -2.91
N ILE A 377 -27.60 -1.68 -2.92
CA ILE A 377 -28.56 -2.73 -3.29
C ILE A 377 -29.05 -3.42 -2.03
N LYS A 378 -30.36 -3.53 -1.86
CA LYS A 378 -30.92 -4.26 -0.72
C LYS A 378 -30.82 -5.76 -0.96
N TYR A 379 -30.77 -6.52 0.13
CA TYR A 379 -30.71 -7.96 0.06
C TYR A 379 -31.94 -8.53 -0.68
N GLY A 380 -31.70 -9.29 -1.76
CA GLY A 380 -32.76 -9.88 -2.59
C GLY A 380 -33.24 -9.03 -3.77
N GLU A 381 -32.78 -7.79 -3.92
CA GLU A 381 -33.03 -6.98 -5.11
C GLU A 381 -31.98 -7.31 -6.20
N THR A 382 -32.42 -7.42 -7.45
CA THR A 382 -31.51 -7.51 -8.60
C THR A 382 -31.04 -6.11 -9.00
N PRO A 383 -29.72 -5.87 -9.11
CA PRO A 383 -29.20 -4.60 -9.61
C PRO A 383 -29.82 -4.25 -10.97
N SER A 384 -30.43 -3.06 -11.11
CA SER A 384 -30.81 -2.52 -12.42
C SER A 384 -29.60 -2.36 -13.35
N LEU A 385 -28.41 -2.16 -12.76
CA LEU A 385 -27.10 -2.12 -13.43
C LEU A 385 -26.68 -3.45 -14.09
N LEU A 386 -27.18 -4.61 -13.63
CA LEU A 386 -26.92 -5.89 -14.31
C LEU A 386 -27.63 -6.00 -15.67
N GLN A 387 -28.59 -5.11 -15.96
CA GLN A 387 -29.25 -5.03 -17.26
C GLN A 387 -28.47 -4.16 -18.25
N GLN A 388 -27.51 -3.35 -17.79
CA GLN A 388 -26.61 -2.58 -18.65
C GLN A 388 -25.43 -3.47 -19.05
N LYS A 389 -25.20 -3.60 -20.36
CA LYS A 389 -24.07 -4.33 -20.92
C LYS A 389 -22.80 -3.55 -20.60
N HIS A 390 -22.11 -3.92 -19.53
CA HIS A 390 -20.86 -3.29 -19.11
C HIS A 390 -19.71 -3.69 -20.06
N ASP A 391 -18.85 -2.75 -20.43
CA ASP A 391 -17.63 -3.05 -21.19
C ASP A 391 -16.69 -3.89 -20.30
N PRO A 392 -16.28 -5.11 -20.71
CA PRO A 392 -15.33 -5.93 -19.95
C PRO A 392 -14.02 -5.21 -19.60
N ASN A 393 -13.67 -4.15 -20.34
CA ASN A 393 -12.44 -3.40 -20.17
C ASN A 393 -12.55 -2.21 -19.19
N GLU A 394 -13.75 -1.82 -18.77
CA GLU A 394 -13.97 -0.72 -17.82
C GLU A 394 -14.16 -1.25 -16.40
N GLU A 395 -13.68 -0.51 -15.39
CA GLU A 395 -13.91 -0.88 -13.99
C GLU A 395 -15.41 -0.76 -13.70
N PRO A 396 -16.07 -1.84 -13.21
CA PRO A 396 -17.50 -1.80 -12.96
C PRO A 396 -17.82 -0.78 -11.86
N PRO A 397 -18.94 -0.03 -11.99
CA PRO A 397 -19.36 0.90 -10.96
C PRO A 397 -19.51 0.17 -9.62
N GLN A 398 -19.03 0.80 -8.54
CA GLN A 398 -19.10 0.20 -7.21
C GLN A 398 -20.55 0.07 -6.76
N ALA A 399 -21.07 -1.15 -6.81
CA ALA A 399 -22.37 -1.51 -6.29
C ALA A 399 -22.19 -2.44 -5.09
N VAL A 400 -22.62 -1.99 -3.91
CA VAL A 400 -22.48 -2.71 -2.65
C VAL A 400 -23.83 -3.08 -2.05
N ILE A 401 -23.88 -4.18 -1.31
CA ILE A 401 -25.03 -4.49 -0.47
C ILE A 401 -25.17 -3.43 0.62
N CYS A 402 -26.39 -2.90 0.79
CA CYS A 402 -26.68 -1.89 1.79
C CYS A 402 -26.27 -2.36 3.20
N SER A 403 -25.41 -1.57 3.84
CA SER A 403 -24.91 -1.79 5.20
C SER A 403 -24.66 -0.44 5.86
N GLU A 404 -24.55 -0.38 7.19
CA GLU A 404 -24.33 0.90 7.87
C GLU A 404 -22.96 1.54 7.53
N HIS A 405 -21.99 0.75 7.08
CA HIS A 405 -20.62 1.19 6.78
C HIS A 405 -20.35 1.41 5.29
N MET A 406 -21.19 0.83 4.41
CA MET A 406 -21.15 1.00 2.95
C MET A 406 -19.83 0.59 2.26
N CYS A 407 -19.04 -0.26 2.90
CA CYS A 407 -17.75 -0.71 2.36
C CYS A 407 -17.89 -1.96 1.51
N PRO A 408 -17.20 -2.05 0.34
CA PRO A 408 -17.23 -3.24 -0.49
C PRO A 408 -16.54 -4.44 0.19
N ILE A 409 -15.53 -4.21 1.02
CA ILE A 409 -14.86 -5.28 1.77
C ILE A 409 -15.03 -5.07 3.28
N ARG A 410 -15.36 -6.16 3.98
CA ARG A 410 -15.37 -6.22 5.45
C ARG A 410 -14.41 -7.29 5.92
N VAL A 411 -13.43 -6.90 6.73
CA VAL A 411 -12.56 -7.85 7.45
C VAL A 411 -13.09 -8.02 8.87
N HIS A 412 -13.38 -9.24 9.26
CA HIS A 412 -13.78 -9.59 10.62
C HIS A 412 -12.64 -10.31 11.33
N TRP A 413 -12.17 -9.74 12.45
CA TRP A 413 -11.14 -10.33 13.30
C TRP A 413 -11.78 -10.86 14.59
N HIS A 414 -11.76 -12.17 14.75
CA HIS A 414 -12.35 -12.86 15.89
C HIS A 414 -11.27 -13.56 16.73
N VAL A 415 -11.12 -13.17 17.99
CA VAL A 415 -10.32 -13.94 18.94
C VAL A 415 -11.14 -15.16 19.38
N LYS A 416 -10.79 -16.33 18.84
CA LYS A 416 -11.58 -17.57 18.99
C LYS A 416 -11.33 -18.30 20.29
N GLN A 417 -10.07 -18.40 20.69
CA GLN A 417 -9.70 -19.11 21.92
C GLN A 417 -8.32 -18.68 22.40
N SER A 418 -8.09 -18.74 23.72
CA SER A 418 -6.78 -18.54 24.34
C SER A 418 -6.44 -19.77 25.19
N TYR A 419 -5.36 -20.47 24.84
CA TYR A 419 -4.80 -21.61 25.59
C TYR A 419 -3.69 -21.13 26.53
N LYS A 420 -2.98 -22.05 27.19
CA LYS A 420 -1.86 -21.69 28.08
C LYS A 420 -0.71 -21.01 27.32
N GLU A 421 -0.22 -21.64 26.25
CA GLU A 421 0.94 -21.17 25.47
C GLU A 421 0.57 -20.52 24.13
N TYR A 422 -0.65 -20.77 23.64
CA TYR A 422 -1.08 -20.31 22.32
C TYR A 422 -2.39 -19.55 22.39
N TRP A 423 -2.67 -18.77 21.36
CA TRP A 423 -3.98 -18.20 21.14
C TRP A 423 -4.34 -18.26 19.67
N ARG A 424 -5.63 -18.36 19.40
CA ARG A 424 -6.19 -18.64 18.08
C ARG A 424 -7.10 -17.50 17.67
N VAL A 425 -6.82 -16.95 16.50
CA VAL A 425 -7.64 -15.94 15.84
C VAL A 425 -8.28 -16.56 14.62
N LYS A 426 -9.53 -16.23 14.36
CA LYS A 426 -10.21 -16.47 13.09
C LYS A 426 -10.37 -15.14 12.38
N ILE A 427 -9.98 -15.08 11.11
CA ILE A 427 -10.19 -13.92 10.25
C ILE A 427 -11.19 -14.32 9.17
N THR A 428 -12.14 -13.46 8.88
CA THR A 428 -13.11 -13.64 7.80
C THR A 428 -13.15 -12.39 6.95
N VAL A 429 -12.82 -12.51 5.68
CA VAL A 429 -12.94 -11.43 4.71
C VAL A 429 -14.23 -11.66 3.94
N THR A 430 -15.13 -10.68 3.96
CA THR A 430 -16.42 -10.72 3.27
C THR A 430 -16.43 -9.67 2.16
N ASN A 431 -16.80 -10.09 0.95
CA ASN A 431 -17.08 -9.22 -0.16
C ASN A 431 -18.57 -8.85 -0.17
N LEU A 432 -18.84 -7.56 -0.14
CA LEU A 432 -20.17 -6.97 -0.21
C LEU A 432 -20.40 -6.25 -1.56
N ASN A 433 -19.42 -6.27 -2.46
CA ASN A 433 -19.57 -5.80 -3.82
C ASN A 433 -20.30 -6.84 -4.67
N VAL A 434 -21.38 -6.44 -5.35
CA VAL A 434 -22.24 -7.34 -6.14
C VAL A 434 -21.77 -7.53 -7.58
N MET A 435 -20.86 -6.68 -8.06
CA MET A 435 -20.40 -6.64 -9.47
C MET A 435 -18.93 -7.03 -9.62
N ARG A 436 -18.18 -7.20 -8.52
CA ARG A 436 -16.73 -7.39 -8.55
C ARG A 436 -16.28 -8.61 -7.77
N ASN A 437 -15.52 -9.45 -8.44
CA ASN A 437 -14.66 -10.46 -7.82
C ASN A 437 -13.26 -9.86 -7.59
N TYR A 438 -12.58 -10.32 -6.56
CA TYR A 438 -11.18 -9.96 -6.33
C TYR A 438 -10.31 -11.18 -6.60
N SER A 439 -9.54 -11.12 -7.69
CA SER A 439 -8.53 -12.13 -7.99
C SER A 439 -7.24 -11.77 -7.25
N GLN A 440 -6.44 -12.75 -6.86
CA GLN A 440 -5.14 -12.52 -6.20
C GLN A 440 -5.20 -11.63 -4.95
N TRP A 441 -6.37 -11.60 -4.29
CA TRP A 441 -6.60 -10.76 -3.13
C TRP A 441 -5.52 -11.02 -2.08
N ASN A 442 -5.15 -9.96 -1.37
CA ASN A 442 -4.23 -10.05 -0.26
C ASN A 442 -4.64 -9.12 0.87
N MET A 443 -4.11 -9.40 2.05
CA MET A 443 -4.32 -8.61 3.23
C MET A 443 -3.01 -8.46 3.99
N VAL A 444 -2.65 -7.23 4.32
CA VAL A 444 -1.51 -6.92 5.19
C VAL A 444 -2.06 -6.59 6.56
N VAL A 445 -1.52 -7.25 7.58
CA VAL A 445 -1.91 -7.05 8.97
C VAL A 445 -0.71 -6.55 9.75
N LEU A 446 -0.93 -5.47 10.51
CA LEU A 446 0.02 -4.97 11.49
C LEU A 446 -0.42 -5.41 12.88
N HIS A 447 0.30 -6.37 13.46
CA HIS A 447 0.09 -6.83 14.81
C HIS A 447 1.43 -7.32 15.41
N PRO A 448 1.83 -6.82 16.59
CA PRO A 448 3.12 -7.15 17.21
C PRO A 448 3.41 -8.65 17.36
N ASN A 449 2.38 -9.45 17.61
CA ASN A 449 2.52 -10.90 17.74
C ASN A 449 2.65 -11.66 16.41
N LEU A 450 2.67 -10.97 15.25
CA LEU A 450 2.97 -11.58 13.96
C LEU A 450 4.42 -12.07 13.87
N ARG A 451 5.30 -11.59 14.76
CA ARG A 451 6.65 -12.16 14.95
C ARG A 451 6.67 -13.59 15.48
N SER A 452 5.55 -14.04 16.07
CA SER A 452 5.42 -15.33 16.76
C SER A 452 4.26 -16.16 16.19
N VAL A 453 4.07 -16.10 14.86
CA VAL A 453 3.13 -16.96 14.15
C VAL A 453 3.64 -18.39 14.18
N THR A 454 2.82 -19.30 14.71
CA THR A 454 3.11 -20.73 14.75
C THR A 454 2.55 -21.42 13.52
N GLN A 455 1.32 -21.09 13.16
CA GLN A 455 0.63 -21.72 12.03
C GLN A 455 -0.45 -20.82 11.46
N VAL A 456 -0.56 -20.80 10.14
CA VAL A 456 -1.67 -20.17 9.41
C VAL A 456 -2.43 -21.28 8.69
N PHE A 457 -3.76 -21.26 8.82
CA PHE A 457 -4.64 -22.24 8.22
C PHE A 457 -5.36 -21.63 7.02
N SER A 458 -5.49 -22.38 5.93
CA SER A 458 -6.29 -22.01 4.75
C SER A 458 -5.84 -20.80 3.94
N PHE A 459 -4.88 -19.98 4.41
CA PHE A 459 -4.23 -18.88 3.65
C PHE A 459 -2.72 -19.11 3.57
N ASN A 460 -2.08 -18.51 2.57
CA ASN A 460 -0.65 -18.31 2.53
C ASN A 460 -0.23 -17.17 3.46
N TYR A 461 1.01 -17.20 3.96
CA TYR A 461 1.55 -16.19 4.87
C TYR A 461 3.01 -15.87 4.56
N LYS A 462 3.35 -14.58 4.60
CA LYS A 462 4.73 -14.10 4.51
C LYS A 462 4.94 -12.89 5.43
N PRO A 463 5.95 -12.89 6.31
CA PRO A 463 6.31 -11.69 7.08
C PRO A 463 6.88 -10.61 6.16
N LEU A 464 6.52 -9.35 6.40
CA LEU A 464 7.06 -8.19 5.67
C LEU A 464 8.11 -7.49 6.55
N ASN A 465 9.37 -7.86 6.39
CA ASN A 465 10.48 -7.37 7.22
C ASN A 465 11.34 -6.34 6.46
N GLN A 466 10.78 -5.16 6.14
CA GLN A 466 11.46 -4.16 5.29
C GLN A 466 12.71 -3.53 5.93
N TYR A 467 12.83 -3.59 7.26
CA TYR A 467 13.93 -2.96 8.00
C TYR A 467 14.85 -4.02 8.63
N ASN A 468 15.39 -4.96 7.84
CA ASN A 468 16.39 -5.95 8.25
C ASN A 468 16.08 -6.68 9.58
N GLY A 469 14.80 -6.91 9.88
CA GLY A 469 14.38 -7.64 11.07
C GLY A 469 14.21 -6.82 12.36
N TYR A 470 14.45 -5.49 12.34
CA TYR A 470 14.27 -4.66 13.54
C TYR A 470 12.81 -4.55 13.98
N ILE A 471 11.86 -4.63 13.03
CA ILE A 471 10.42 -4.60 13.28
C ILE A 471 9.77 -5.71 12.44
N ASN A 472 9.28 -6.75 13.12
CA ASN A 472 8.64 -7.93 12.50
C ASN A 472 7.18 -8.06 12.95
N ASP A 473 6.47 -6.93 13.03
CA ASP A 473 5.07 -6.87 13.45
C ASP A 473 4.08 -6.86 12.28
N THR A 474 4.57 -7.04 11.06
CA THR A 474 3.76 -6.98 9.84
C THR A 474 3.80 -8.29 9.09
N GLY A 475 2.63 -8.76 8.68
CA GLY A 475 2.47 -10.00 7.94
C GLY A 475 1.47 -9.86 6.80
N MET A 476 1.79 -10.45 5.67
CA MET A 476 0.94 -10.53 4.49
C MET A 476 0.28 -11.90 4.42
N LEU A 477 -1.02 -11.91 4.12
CA LEU A 477 -1.86 -13.10 3.95
C LEU A 477 -2.54 -13.04 2.59
N TRP A 478 -2.66 -14.16 1.89
CA TRP A 478 -3.37 -14.24 0.61
C TRP A 478 -3.94 -15.63 0.36
N GLY A 479 -4.81 -15.73 -0.65
CA GLY A 479 -5.44 -16.99 -1.04
C GLY A 479 -4.45 -18.05 -1.55
N ILE A 480 -4.82 -19.31 -1.37
CA ILE A 480 -4.15 -20.47 -1.93
C ILE A 480 -4.73 -20.73 -3.32
N GLN A 481 -3.84 -20.93 -4.29
CA GLN A 481 -4.19 -21.16 -5.69
C GLN A 481 -5.15 -22.35 -5.83
N TYR A 482 -6.21 -22.19 -6.63
CA TYR A 482 -7.27 -23.18 -6.86
C TYR A 482 -8.12 -23.55 -5.63
N TYR A 483 -8.01 -22.82 -4.52
CA TYR A 483 -8.79 -23.05 -3.32
C TYR A 483 -9.59 -21.82 -2.91
N ASN A 484 -8.90 -20.71 -2.64
CA ASN A 484 -9.50 -19.45 -2.22
C ASN A 484 -8.70 -18.25 -2.71
N ASP A 485 -8.01 -18.39 -3.84
CA ASP A 485 -7.31 -17.34 -4.58
C ASP A 485 -8.25 -16.33 -5.25
N MET A 486 -9.55 -16.64 -5.30
CA MET A 486 -10.61 -15.74 -5.74
C MET A 486 -11.58 -15.45 -4.59
N LEU A 487 -11.80 -14.18 -4.32
CA LEU A 487 -12.87 -13.71 -3.42
C LEU A 487 -14.06 -13.29 -4.28
N LEU A 488 -15.06 -14.16 -4.33
CA LEU A 488 -16.26 -13.97 -5.15
C LEU A 488 -17.08 -12.76 -4.66
N GLN A 489 -17.89 -12.21 -5.56
CA GLN A 489 -18.87 -11.17 -5.30
C GLN A 489 -19.84 -11.54 -4.17
N ALA A 490 -20.58 -10.54 -3.71
CA ALA A 490 -21.48 -10.68 -2.58
C ALA A 490 -22.51 -11.81 -2.75
N GLY A 491 -22.65 -12.63 -1.72
CA GLY A 491 -23.49 -13.83 -1.69
C GLY A 491 -23.01 -14.84 -0.64
N GLU A 492 -23.57 -16.04 -0.63
CA GLU A 492 -23.21 -17.09 0.34
C GLU A 492 -21.72 -17.48 0.25
N SER A 493 -21.18 -17.52 -0.96
CA SER A 493 -19.76 -17.82 -1.24
C SER A 493 -18.86 -16.59 -1.30
N GLY A 494 -19.38 -15.40 -1.02
CA GLY A 494 -18.65 -14.12 -1.05
C GLY A 494 -17.76 -13.89 0.18
N ASN A 495 -17.19 -14.94 0.76
CA ASN A 495 -16.29 -14.81 1.90
C ASN A 495 -15.17 -15.86 1.90
N VAL A 496 -14.03 -15.47 2.47
CA VAL A 496 -12.88 -16.36 2.71
C VAL A 496 -12.47 -16.27 4.18
N GLN A 497 -11.98 -17.39 4.72
CA GLN A 497 -11.69 -17.51 6.15
C GLN A 497 -10.35 -18.18 6.39
N THR A 498 -9.66 -17.73 7.43
CA THR A 498 -8.43 -18.33 7.93
C THR A 498 -8.47 -18.40 9.44
N GLU A 499 -7.67 -19.30 9.99
CA GLU A 499 -7.29 -19.25 11.40
C GLU A 499 -5.78 -19.05 11.51
N ILE A 500 -5.36 -18.32 12.54
CA ILE A 500 -3.94 -18.14 12.85
C ILE A 500 -3.73 -18.59 14.29
N LEU A 501 -2.75 -19.47 14.46
CA LEU A 501 -2.25 -19.87 15.76
C LEU A 501 -0.99 -19.07 16.07
N PHE A 502 -1.04 -18.39 17.19
CA PHE A 502 0.04 -17.56 17.68
C PHE A 502 0.61 -18.16 18.96
N HIS A 503 1.93 -18.20 19.06
CA HIS A 503 2.60 -18.44 20.34
C HIS A 503 2.45 -17.19 21.21
N LYS A 504 2.22 -17.38 22.51
CA LYS A 504 2.20 -16.30 23.50
C LYS A 504 3.63 -15.99 23.90
N ASP A 505 4.09 -14.84 23.45
CA ASP A 505 5.35 -14.31 23.94
C ASP A 505 5.17 -13.72 25.35
N GLU A 506 5.87 -14.29 26.33
CA GLU A 506 5.78 -13.90 27.74
C GLU A 506 6.15 -12.43 27.98
N GLY A 507 6.98 -11.83 27.11
CA GLY A 507 7.38 -10.43 27.22
C GLY A 507 6.37 -9.42 26.69
N THR A 508 5.38 -9.85 25.88
CA THR A 508 4.46 -8.89 25.22
C THR A 508 2.99 -9.26 25.27
N PHE A 509 2.64 -10.53 25.48
CA PHE A 509 1.27 -10.99 25.48
C PHE A 509 0.49 -10.40 26.67
N THR A 510 -0.64 -9.76 26.39
CA THR A 510 -1.55 -9.26 27.43
C THR A 510 -3.01 -9.38 27.01
N PHE A 511 -3.86 -9.73 27.98
CA PHE A 511 -5.31 -9.68 27.84
C PHE A 511 -5.86 -8.24 27.95
N GLY A 512 -5.03 -7.30 28.40
CA GLY A 512 -5.41 -5.93 28.62
C GLY A 512 -5.75 -5.18 27.34
N GLN A 513 -6.87 -4.45 27.40
CA GLN A 513 -7.12 -3.29 26.57
C GLN A 513 -7.27 -3.58 25.05
N GLY A 514 -7.42 -4.84 24.62
CA GLY A 514 -7.55 -5.16 23.18
C GLY A 514 -6.20 -5.29 22.46
N TRP A 515 -5.14 -5.68 23.17
CA TRP A 515 -3.86 -6.05 22.57
C TRP A 515 -3.96 -7.16 21.52
N ALA A 516 -4.91 -8.08 21.66
CA ALA A 516 -5.14 -9.20 20.74
C ALA A 516 -5.74 -8.81 19.37
N PHE A 517 -5.95 -7.51 19.14
CA PHE A 517 -6.54 -6.97 17.92
C PHE A 517 -5.49 -6.22 17.10
N PRO A 518 -5.59 -6.28 15.77
CA PRO A 518 -4.61 -5.66 14.89
C PRO A 518 -4.64 -4.14 15.03
N ARG A 519 -3.49 -3.51 14.83
CA ARG A 519 -3.35 -2.05 14.85
C ARG A 519 -3.78 -1.43 13.53
N ARG A 520 -3.54 -2.16 12.44
CA ARG A 520 -3.86 -1.76 11.07
C ARG A 520 -4.11 -3.02 10.24
N ILE A 521 -5.07 -2.91 9.31
CA ILE A 521 -5.31 -3.90 8.27
C ILE A 521 -5.37 -3.14 6.95
N MET A 522 -4.75 -3.70 5.92
CA MET A 522 -4.84 -3.22 4.55
C MET A 522 -5.34 -4.36 3.67
N PHE A 523 -6.26 -4.10 2.75
CA PHE A 523 -6.78 -5.08 1.81
C PHE A 523 -6.44 -4.66 0.39
N ASN A 524 -5.75 -5.50 -0.37
CA ASN A 524 -5.16 -5.17 -1.68
C ASN A 524 -4.32 -3.86 -1.65
N GLY A 525 -3.73 -3.59 -0.48
CA GLY A 525 -2.99 -2.38 -0.17
C GLY A 525 -3.82 -1.15 0.21
N ASP A 526 -5.14 -1.16 0.12
CA ASP A 526 -5.98 -0.06 0.62
C ASP A 526 -6.12 -0.16 2.15
N GLU A 527 -5.85 0.92 2.88
CA GLU A 527 -5.98 0.94 4.35
C GLU A 527 -7.46 0.83 4.76
N CYS A 528 -7.77 -0.12 5.64
CA CYS A 528 -9.12 -0.34 6.12
C CYS A 528 -9.45 0.54 7.34
N VAL A 529 -10.68 1.02 7.39
CA VAL A 529 -11.19 1.78 8.53
C VAL A 529 -11.33 0.85 9.74
N MET A 530 -10.52 1.10 10.76
CA MET A 530 -10.56 0.38 12.04
C MET A 530 -11.60 1.01 12.98
N PRO A 531 -12.32 0.22 13.80
CA PRO A 531 -13.08 0.77 14.93
C PRO A 531 -12.15 1.53 15.89
N PRO A 532 -12.68 2.52 16.62
CA PRO A 532 -11.86 3.26 17.57
C PRO A 532 -11.43 2.34 18.73
N PRO A 533 -10.18 2.42 19.21
CA PRO A 533 -9.65 1.49 20.22
C PRO A 533 -10.39 1.43 21.56
N ASP A 534 -11.21 2.42 21.93
CA ASP A 534 -12.10 2.33 23.11
C ASP A 534 -13.19 1.27 22.98
N GLN A 535 -13.59 0.96 21.76
CA GLN A 535 -14.65 0.01 21.52
C GLN A 535 -14.14 -1.43 21.47
N TYR A 536 -12.82 -1.67 21.49
CA TYR A 536 -12.27 -3.02 21.32
C TYR A 536 -12.80 -3.97 22.40
N PRO A 537 -13.16 -5.21 22.05
CA PRO A 537 -13.62 -6.19 23.02
C PRO A 537 -12.60 -6.38 24.15
N THR A 538 -13.07 -6.43 25.39
CA THR A 538 -12.21 -6.77 26.52
C THR A 538 -12.01 -8.28 26.59
N LEU A 539 -10.78 -8.73 26.76
CA LEU A 539 -10.51 -10.13 27.11
C LEU A 539 -10.50 -10.28 28.63
N PRO A 540 -11.13 -11.33 29.19
CA PRO A 540 -11.13 -11.53 30.64
C PRO A 540 -9.70 -11.84 31.12
N ASN A 541 -9.30 -11.15 32.20
CA ASN A 541 -8.01 -11.36 32.88
C ASN A 541 -8.03 -12.56 33.85
N THR A 542 -9.18 -13.24 33.99
CA THR A 542 -9.39 -14.30 34.97
C THR A 542 -10.06 -15.48 34.30
N ALA A 543 -9.52 -16.69 34.51
CA ALA A 543 -10.24 -17.91 34.17
C ALA A 543 -11.54 -17.95 34.98
N HIS A 544 -12.67 -18.24 34.33
CA HIS A 544 -13.85 -18.67 35.06
C HIS A 544 -13.45 -19.94 35.82
N HIS A 545 -13.32 -19.84 37.15
CA HIS A 545 -13.54 -21.01 37.98
C HIS A 545 -14.99 -21.40 37.71
N SER A 546 -15.20 -22.40 36.87
CA SER A 546 -16.38 -23.24 36.99
C SER A 546 -16.40 -23.63 38.48
N ALA A 547 -17.40 -23.11 39.20
CA ALA A 547 -17.62 -23.50 40.57
C ALA A 547 -17.92 -25.00 40.53
N SER A 548 -16.89 -25.83 40.64
CA SER A 548 -17.04 -27.17 41.16
C SER A 548 -17.57 -26.96 42.56
N THR A 549 -18.89 -27.14 42.70
CA THR A 549 -19.48 -27.36 44.01
C THR A 549 -18.61 -28.39 44.71
N PRO A 550 -18.03 -28.09 45.88
CA PRO A 550 -17.21 -29.06 46.57
C PRO A 550 -18.16 -30.18 46.99
N THR A 551 -18.09 -31.31 46.30
CA THR A 551 -18.74 -32.58 46.67
C THR A 551 -18.35 -33.06 48.08
N PHE A 552 -17.44 -32.36 48.76
CA PHE A 552 -17.12 -32.55 50.17
C PHE A 552 -18.26 -32.18 51.12
N ILE A 553 -19.14 -31.23 50.80
CA ILE A 553 -20.23 -30.84 51.72
C ILE A 553 -21.36 -31.89 51.73
N THR A 554 -21.61 -32.57 50.60
CA THR A 554 -22.62 -33.64 50.53
C THR A 554 -22.16 -34.94 51.20
N ILE A 555 -20.85 -35.22 51.26
CA ILE A 555 -20.31 -36.39 51.98
C ILE A 555 -20.31 -36.16 53.50
N LEU A 556 -20.06 -34.94 53.98
CA LEU A 556 -20.10 -34.64 55.42
C LEU A 556 -21.54 -34.69 55.97
N PHE A 557 -22.53 -34.22 55.19
CA PHE A 557 -23.94 -34.27 55.58
C PHE A 557 -24.51 -35.69 55.59
N SER A 558 -24.12 -36.55 54.64
CA SER A 558 -24.56 -37.95 54.63
C SER A 558 -23.93 -38.78 55.74
N PHE A 559 -22.67 -38.49 56.13
CA PHE A 559 -22.02 -39.14 57.27
C PHE A 559 -22.63 -38.71 58.63
N LEU A 560 -22.99 -37.43 58.79
CA LEU A 560 -23.67 -36.93 59.99
C LEU A 560 -25.12 -37.42 60.12
N LEU A 561 -25.82 -37.65 59.00
CA LEU A 561 -27.14 -38.29 58.98
C LEU A 561 -27.06 -39.78 59.33
N PHE A 562 -26.02 -40.49 58.88
CA PHE A 562 -25.80 -41.89 59.26
C PHE A 562 -25.47 -42.04 60.75
N LEU A 563 -24.69 -41.13 61.34
CA LEU A 563 -24.39 -41.17 62.78
C LEU A 563 -25.61 -40.91 63.68
N LYS A 564 -26.62 -40.17 63.20
CA LYS A 564 -27.88 -39.95 63.94
C LYS A 564 -28.88 -41.11 63.85
N LEU A 565 -28.67 -42.07 62.95
CA LEU A 565 -29.53 -43.24 62.77
C LEU A 565 -29.02 -44.51 63.49
N VAL A 566 -27.81 -44.45 64.07
CA VAL A 566 -27.13 -45.58 64.74
C VAL A 566 -26.95 -45.36 66.25
N LEU A 567 -27.49 -44.27 66.81
CA LEU A 567 -27.49 -43.98 68.25
C LEU A 567 -28.91 -43.99 68.84
#